data_AF-A0A964YEJ2-F1
#
_entry.id   AF-A0A964YEJ2-F1
#
_cell.length_a   1.000
_cell.length_b   1.000
_cell.length_c   1.000
_cell.angle_alpha   90.00
_cell.angle_beta   90.00
_cell.angle_gamma   90.00
#
_symmetry.space_group_name_H-M   'P 1'
#
loop_
_entity.id
_entity.type
_entity.pdbx_description
1 polymer ?
#
loop_
_entity_poly.entity_id
_entity_poly.type
_entity_poly.pdbx_seq_one_letter_code
_entity_poly.pdbx_strand_id
1 'polypeptide(L)'
;MEKSGTYSLDDGRVLRVQGYFILKIALGAKGKWRDQPLQTERTIPHYPEQCSDCDAPLGVEQRDEKPHGGYYQFELNRQGQSFSIECQLHDYYGATCTCGHHSQAKPGQGDCSEVEGRKVQC
;
A
#
# COMPACT_ATOMS: atom_id res chain seq x y z
N MET A 1 25.29 5.06 -20.03
CA MET A 1 24.49 6.07 -20.75
C MET A 1 23.53 6.70 -19.77
N GLU A 2 23.87 7.89 -19.29
CA GLU A 2 23.05 8.69 -18.37
C GLU A 2 21.78 9.15 -19.09
N LYS A 3 20.62 9.04 -18.45
CA LYS A 3 19.39 9.67 -18.92
C LYS A 3 18.83 10.56 -17.83
N SER A 4 18.93 11.87 -18.03
CA SER A 4 18.25 12.89 -17.24
C SER A 4 16.79 13.01 -17.69
N GLY A 5 15.86 13.08 -16.75
CA GLY A 5 14.44 13.33 -17.01
C GLY A 5 13.95 14.55 -16.23
N THR A 6 13.08 15.33 -16.86
CA THR A 6 12.36 16.45 -16.23
C THR A 6 10.88 16.11 -16.17
N TYR A 7 10.29 16.21 -14.97
CA TYR A 7 8.86 16.02 -14.76
C TYR A 7 8.27 17.33 -14.22
N SER A 8 7.14 17.75 -14.79
CA SER A 8 6.39 18.93 -14.33
C SER A 8 5.36 18.49 -13.30
N LEU A 9 5.34 19.15 -12.14
CA LEU A 9 4.27 19.01 -11.15
C LEU A 9 3.15 20.00 -11.45
N ASP A 10 1.93 19.69 -10.99
CA ASP A 10 0.71 20.47 -11.23
C ASP A 10 0.75 21.89 -10.66
N ASP A 11 1.72 22.18 -9.77
CA ASP A 11 1.97 23.51 -9.20
C ASP A 11 3.01 24.33 -9.96
N GLY A 12 3.41 23.88 -11.15
CA GLY A 12 4.36 24.56 -12.03
C GLY A 12 5.83 24.36 -11.66
N ARG A 13 6.14 23.55 -10.64
CA ARG A 13 7.53 23.21 -10.31
C ARG A 13 8.06 22.10 -11.22
N VAL A 14 9.30 22.26 -11.67
CA VAL A 14 9.99 21.28 -12.53
C VAL A 14 10.97 20.47 -11.69
N LEU A 15 10.69 19.17 -11.53
CA LEU A 15 11.59 18.21 -10.92
C LEU A 15 12.69 17.83 -11.92
N ARG A 16 13.91 18.32 -11.67
CA ARG A 16 15.12 17.85 -12.35
C ARG A 16 15.71 16.69 -11.56
N VAL A 17 15.45 15.47 -12.01
CA VAL A 17 16.04 14.28 -11.40
C VAL A 17 17.43 14.08 -12.02
N GLN A 18 18.46 14.54 -11.31
CA GLN A 18 19.85 14.26 -11.62
C GLN A 18 20.36 13.17 -10.65
N GLY A 19 20.86 12.09 -11.22
CA GLY A 19 21.44 10.98 -10.44
C GLY A 19 20.56 9.74 -10.44
N TYR A 20 21.23 8.60 -10.53
CA TYR A 20 20.60 7.30 -10.43
C TYR A 20 19.94 7.18 -9.06
N PHE A 21 18.61 7.23 -9.01
CA PHE A 21 17.87 6.53 -7.97
C PHE A 21 18.06 5.04 -8.25
N ILE A 22 19.15 4.46 -7.77
CA ILE A 22 19.19 3.01 -7.56
C ILE A 22 18.24 2.77 -6.39
N LEU A 23 16.98 2.67 -6.75
CA LEU A 23 15.93 2.16 -5.91
C LEU A 23 16.45 0.83 -5.35
N LYS A 24 16.74 0.75 -4.05
CA LYS A 24 17.09 -0.50 -3.37
C LYS A 24 15.89 -1.47 -3.30
N ILE A 25 14.97 -1.38 -4.26
CA ILE A 25 13.87 -2.30 -4.46
C ILE A 25 14.39 -3.43 -5.38
N ALA A 26 15.40 -4.17 -4.92
CA ALA A 26 16.04 -5.37 -5.52
C ALA A 26 16.48 -5.33 -7.01
N LEU A 27 17.45 -6.19 -7.33
CA LEU A 27 18.13 -6.31 -8.62
C LEU A 27 17.25 -6.95 -9.72
N GLY A 28 16.12 -6.33 -10.07
CA GLY A 28 15.37 -6.68 -11.28
C GLY A 28 15.94 -5.93 -12.49
N ALA A 29 16.52 -6.64 -13.45
CA ALA A 29 16.94 -6.05 -14.73
C ALA A 29 15.75 -5.89 -15.68
N LYS A 30 15.80 -4.92 -16.61
CA LYS A 30 14.77 -4.76 -17.64
C LYS A 30 14.57 -6.08 -18.39
N GLY A 31 13.33 -6.60 -18.40
CA GLY A 31 13.00 -7.88 -19.03
C GLY A 31 13.27 -9.12 -18.17
N LYS A 32 13.63 -8.95 -16.91
CA LYS A 32 13.72 -10.00 -15.90
C LYS A 32 12.82 -9.65 -14.74
N TRP A 33 11.90 -10.56 -14.41
CA TRP A 33 11.13 -10.48 -13.18
C TRP A 33 12.06 -10.50 -11.98
N ARG A 34 11.60 -9.95 -10.86
CA ARG A 34 12.30 -10.08 -9.58
C ARG A 34 12.40 -11.56 -9.23
N ASP A 35 13.58 -11.96 -8.79
CA ASP A 35 13.86 -13.27 -8.21
C ASP A 35 13.78 -13.26 -6.68
N GLN A 36 13.78 -12.08 -6.07
CA GLN A 36 13.69 -11.89 -4.62
C GLN A 36 12.40 -11.16 -4.20
N PRO A 37 11.82 -11.53 -3.03
CA PRO A 37 10.70 -10.82 -2.44
C PRO A 37 10.96 -9.33 -2.27
N LEU A 38 9.90 -8.55 -2.12
CA LEU A 38 10.02 -7.15 -1.72
C LEU A 38 10.55 -7.08 -0.29
N GLN A 39 11.61 -6.30 -0.10
CA GLN A 39 12.06 -5.95 1.24
C GLN A 39 11.11 -4.89 1.78
N THR A 40 10.39 -5.25 2.82
CA THR A 40 9.49 -4.35 3.55
C THR A 40 10.29 -3.57 4.58
N GLU A 41 10.16 -2.24 4.61
CA GLU A 41 10.69 -1.41 5.69
C GLU A 41 9.77 -1.43 6.91
N ARG A 42 8.45 -1.56 6.72
CA ARG A 42 7.46 -1.57 7.79
C ARG A 42 6.24 -2.46 7.50
N THR A 43 5.77 -3.21 8.50
CA THR A 43 4.48 -3.90 8.45
C THR A 43 3.41 -3.12 9.22
N ILE A 44 2.24 -2.95 8.62
CA ILE A 44 1.09 -2.24 9.18
C ILE A 44 -0.08 -3.23 9.29
N PRO A 45 -0.47 -3.65 10.51
CA PRO A 45 -1.59 -4.56 10.69
C PRO A 45 -2.93 -3.82 10.72
N HIS A 46 -3.94 -4.41 10.08
CA HIS A 46 -5.32 -3.94 10.02
C HIS A 46 -6.24 -5.00 10.62
N TYR A 47 -7.05 -4.61 11.60
CA TYR A 47 -8.00 -5.49 12.29
C TYR A 47 -9.41 -4.94 12.11
N PRO A 48 -10.45 -5.79 12.02
CA PRO A 48 -11.81 -5.33 12.05
C PRO A 48 -12.12 -4.77 13.45
N GLU A 49 -12.69 -3.56 13.50
CA GLU A 49 -13.03 -2.90 14.77
C GLU A 49 -14.43 -3.29 15.28
N GLN A 50 -15.31 -3.71 14.37
CA GLN A 50 -16.70 -4.04 14.65
C GLN A 50 -17.12 -5.33 13.94
N CYS A 51 -18.08 -6.04 14.53
CA CYS A 51 -18.69 -7.20 13.91
C CYS A 51 -19.54 -6.77 12.70
N SER A 52 -19.33 -7.39 11.55
CA SER A 52 -20.06 -7.10 10.31
C SER A 52 -21.55 -7.47 10.32
N ASP A 53 -22.07 -8.05 11.41
CA ASP A 53 -23.46 -8.50 11.54
C ASP A 53 -24.18 -7.76 12.68
N CYS A 54 -23.60 -7.73 13.89
CA CYS A 54 -24.24 -7.13 15.05
C CYS A 54 -23.63 -5.78 15.49
N ASP A 55 -22.64 -5.27 14.75
CA ASP A 55 -21.92 -4.01 15.01
C ASP A 55 -21.24 -3.92 16.39
N ALA A 56 -21.17 -5.02 17.13
CA ALA A 56 -20.49 -5.06 18.42
C ALA A 56 -18.98 -4.81 18.24
N PRO A 57 -18.35 -4.06 19.17
CA PRO A 57 -16.92 -3.79 19.10
C PRO A 57 -16.11 -5.08 19.27
N LEU A 58 -15.05 -5.23 18.47
CA LEU A 58 -14.14 -6.36 18.50
C LEU A 58 -12.83 -5.97 19.20
N GLY A 59 -12.54 -6.65 20.31
CA GLY A 59 -11.32 -6.46 21.09
C GLY A 59 -10.15 -7.31 20.59
N VAL A 60 -9.06 -7.31 21.36
CA VAL A 60 -7.85 -8.08 21.02
C VAL A 60 -8.09 -9.58 21.11
N GLU A 61 -8.88 -10.01 22.09
CA GLU A 61 -9.18 -11.43 22.36
C GLU A 61 -9.95 -12.13 21.22
N GLN A 62 -10.66 -11.36 20.39
CA GLN A 62 -11.43 -11.89 19.26
C GLN A 62 -10.61 -12.03 17.98
N ARG A 63 -9.39 -11.49 17.92
CA ARG A 63 -8.59 -11.39 16.70
C ARG A 63 -7.97 -12.73 16.33
N ASP A 64 -7.90 -13.00 15.03
CA ASP A 64 -7.16 -14.12 14.50
C ASP A 64 -5.64 -13.90 14.72
N GLU A 65 -4.90 -14.96 15.01
CA GLU A 65 -3.46 -14.89 15.22
C GLU A 65 -2.67 -14.58 13.93
N LYS A 66 -3.24 -14.93 12.77
CA LYS A 66 -2.60 -14.82 11.46
C LYS A 66 -3.40 -13.93 10.52
N PRO A 67 -2.73 -13.13 9.67
CA PRO A 67 -3.43 -12.38 8.65
C PRO A 67 -4.02 -13.33 7.60
N HIS A 68 -5.17 -12.96 7.04
CA HIS A 68 -5.79 -13.67 5.92
C HIS A 68 -5.29 -13.16 4.55
N GLY A 69 -4.67 -11.97 4.53
CA GLY A 69 -4.06 -11.41 3.33
C GLY A 69 -3.13 -10.25 3.65
N GLY A 70 -2.26 -9.92 2.69
CA GLY A 70 -1.34 -8.80 2.82
C GLY A 70 -0.99 -8.18 1.46
N TYR A 71 -0.78 -6.86 1.45
CA TYR A 71 -0.48 -6.10 0.23
C TYR A 71 0.73 -5.18 0.44
N TYR A 72 1.60 -5.12 -0.55
CA TYR A 72 2.70 -4.17 -0.55
C TYR A 72 2.22 -2.81 -1.07
N GLN A 73 2.53 -1.75 -0.32
CA GLN A 73 2.23 -0.36 -0.65
C GLN A 73 3.53 0.44 -0.65
N PHE A 74 3.75 1.23 -1.70
CA PHE A 74 4.92 2.12 -1.79
C PHE A 74 4.51 3.55 -1.50
N GLU A 75 4.98 4.08 -0.38
CA GLU A 75 4.70 5.43 0.05
C GLU A 75 5.80 6.39 -0.38
N LEU A 76 5.40 7.47 -1.05
CA LEU A 76 6.30 8.56 -1.41
C LEU A 76 6.37 9.56 -0.27
N ASN A 77 7.42 9.45 0.53
CA ASN A 77 7.64 10.30 1.69
C ASN A 77 8.45 11.54 1.29
N ARG A 78 7.92 12.74 1.56
CA ARG A 78 8.66 13.99 1.39
C ARG A 78 9.58 14.23 2.59
N GLN A 79 10.86 14.45 2.32
CA GLN A 79 11.90 14.73 3.33
C GLN A 79 12.52 16.11 3.06
N GLY A 80 11.82 17.17 3.45
CA GLY A 80 12.26 18.55 3.20
C GLY A 80 12.34 18.87 1.71
N GLN A 81 13.57 18.89 1.17
CA GLN A 81 13.87 19.11 -0.26
C GLN A 81 14.10 17.81 -1.05
N SER A 82 14.03 16.64 -0.41
CA SER A 82 14.14 15.33 -1.06
C SER A 82 12.85 14.51 -0.93
N PHE A 83 12.83 13.37 -1.60
CA PHE A 83 11.81 12.35 -1.47
C PHE A 83 12.46 11.00 -1.20
N SER A 84 11.77 10.16 -0.45
CA SER A 84 12.10 8.75 -0.27
C SER A 84 10.87 7.90 -0.58
N ILE A 85 11.12 6.65 -0.95
CA ILE A 85 10.06 5.65 -1.14
C ILE A 85 10.21 4.64 -0.01
N GLU A 86 9.12 4.35 0.68
CA GLU A 86 9.04 3.32 1.71
C GLU A 86 8.11 2.20 1.22
N CYS A 87 8.57 0.95 1.27
CA CYS A 87 7.77 -0.24 1.01
C CYS A 87 7.15 -0.72 2.33
N GLN A 88 5.83 -0.56 2.44
CA GLN A 88 5.04 -0.99 3.57
C GLN A 88 4.30 -2.29 3.21
N LEU A 89 4.22 -3.25 4.13
CA LEU A 89 3.37 -4.43 4.02
C LEU A 89 2.13 -4.23 4.89
N HIS A 90 0.95 -4.15 4.28
CA HIS A 90 -0.32 -4.01 4.97
C HIS A 90 -0.92 -5.38 5.17
N ASP A 91 -0.89 -5.89 6.41
CA ASP A 91 -1.46 -7.18 6.77
C ASP A 91 -2.90 -7.01 7.26
N TYR A 92 -3.81 -7.83 6.76
CA TYR A 92 -5.23 -7.77 7.09
C TYR A 92 -5.65 -9.02 7.85
N TYR A 93 -6.28 -8.80 9.00
CA TYR A 93 -6.69 -9.85 9.93
C TYR A 93 -8.20 -10.02 9.95
N GLY A 94 -8.63 -11.16 10.49
CA GLY A 94 -10.02 -11.42 10.86
C GLY A 94 -10.21 -11.40 12.37
N ALA A 95 -11.47 -11.48 12.78
CA ALA A 95 -11.86 -11.67 14.18
C ALA A 95 -13.23 -12.33 14.28
N THR A 96 -13.43 -13.15 15.31
CA THR A 96 -14.69 -13.85 15.58
C THR A 96 -15.44 -13.18 16.73
N CYS A 97 -16.62 -12.64 16.46
CA CYS A 97 -17.47 -12.04 17.48
C CYS A 97 -18.09 -13.11 18.39
N THR A 98 -18.49 -12.72 19.61
CA THR A 98 -19.27 -13.58 20.52
C THR A 98 -20.65 -13.95 19.97
N CYS A 99 -21.16 -13.22 18.97
CA CYS A 99 -22.37 -13.60 18.24
C CYS A 99 -22.16 -14.76 17.25
N GLY A 100 -20.91 -15.19 17.02
CA GLY A 100 -20.54 -16.29 16.13
C GLY A 100 -20.14 -15.87 14.71
N HIS A 101 -20.27 -14.60 14.34
CA HIS A 101 -19.86 -14.10 13.02
C HIS A 101 -18.37 -13.78 12.95
N HIS A 102 -17.76 -14.14 11.81
CA HIS A 102 -16.38 -13.79 11.47
C HIS A 102 -16.35 -12.53 10.61
N SER A 103 -15.57 -11.54 11.03
CA SER A 103 -15.37 -10.27 10.33
C SER A 103 -13.93 -10.18 9.83
N GLN A 104 -13.73 -9.55 8.67
CA GLN A 104 -12.41 -9.41 8.05
C GLN A 104 -12.13 -7.95 7.73
N ALA A 105 -10.96 -7.47 8.15
CA ALA A 105 -10.44 -6.20 7.66
C ALA A 105 -10.16 -6.30 6.15
N LYS A 106 -10.39 -5.21 5.43
CA LYS A 106 -10.17 -5.11 3.99
C LYS A 106 -9.49 -3.78 3.66
N PRO A 107 -8.71 -3.71 2.56
CA PRO A 107 -8.24 -2.43 2.05
C PRO A 107 -9.40 -1.46 1.85
N GLY A 108 -9.19 -0.19 2.18
CA GLY A 108 -10.15 0.86 1.81
C GLY A 108 -10.25 0.95 0.29
N GLN A 109 -11.44 1.23 -0.22
CA GLN A 109 -11.61 1.62 -1.61
C GLN A 109 -11.34 3.11 -1.72
N GLY A 110 -10.40 3.49 -2.59
CA GLY A 110 -10.15 4.89 -2.89
C GLY A 110 -11.26 5.49 -3.75
N ASP A 111 -11.19 6.81 -3.95
CA ASP A 111 -12.10 7.49 -4.84
C ASP A 111 -11.91 7.00 -6.29
N CYS A 112 -13.01 6.67 -6.94
CA CYS A 112 -13.01 6.24 -8.32
C CYS A 112 -13.18 7.46 -9.22
N SER A 113 -12.26 7.68 -10.16
CA SER A 113 -12.44 8.72 -11.17
C SER A 113 -13.45 8.23 -12.21
N GLU A 114 -14.62 8.85 -12.23
CA GLU A 114 -15.62 8.65 -13.27
C GLU A 114 -15.41 9.69 -14.38
N VAL A 115 -15.01 9.21 -15.57
CA VAL A 115 -14.90 10.02 -16.77
C VAL A 115 -15.87 9.46 -17.79
N GLU A 116 -16.80 10.30 -18.28
CA GLU A 116 -17.81 9.89 -19.25
C GLU A 116 -17.18 9.20 -20.47
N GLY A 117 -17.75 8.05 -20.87
CA GLY A 117 -17.24 7.24 -21.98
C GLY A 117 -16.02 6.38 -21.64
N ARG A 118 -15.54 6.35 -20.38
CA ARG A 118 -14.49 5.44 -19.93
C ARG A 118 -15.02 4.43 -18.91
N LYS A 119 -14.40 3.25 -18.90
CA LYS A 119 -14.66 2.26 -17.86
C LYS A 119 -14.12 2.79 -16.53
N VAL A 120 -14.98 2.84 -15.52
CA VAL A 120 -14.59 3.19 -14.15
C VAL A 120 -13.55 2.17 -13.68
N GLN A 121 -12.42 2.68 -13.21
CA GLN A 121 -11.43 1.87 -12.49
C GLN A 121 -11.48 2.28 -11.03
N CYS A 122 -11.98 1.34 -10.22
CA CYS A 122 -12.03 1.37 -8.77
C CYS A 122 -10.82 0.62 -8.20
#